data_AF-A0A7W5XUV6-F1
#
_entry.id   AF-A0A7W5XUV6-F1
#
_cell.length_a   1.000
_cell.length_b   1.000
_cell.length_c   1.000
_cell.angle_alpha   90.00
_cell.angle_beta   90.00
_cell.angle_gamma   90.00
#
_symmetry.space_group_name_H-M   'P 1'
#
loop_
_entity.id
_entity.type
_entity.pdbx_description
1 polymer ?
#
loop_
_entity_poly.entity_id
_entity_poly.type
_entity_poly.pdbx_seq_one_letter_code
_entity_poly.pdbx_strand_id
1 'polypeptide(L)'
;MKRITAFAVTLLIGAIPAIAATAMTGKELTALLSNGKELTLGGPKEGYSGTLSISKDGTAKGQVKLDSGNVIPIEGKWHIAGNKFCRTWKAGRDAGKEICETWNKVGANAARVMSGSRDLGLNSW
;
A
#
# COMPACT_ATOMS: atom_id res chain seq x y z
N MET A 1 -27.59 -58.08 13.00
CA MET A 1 -26.68 -57.13 13.68
C MET A 1 -25.67 -56.59 12.66
N LYS A 2 -25.78 -55.30 12.30
CA LYS A 2 -24.70 -54.30 12.16
C LYS A 2 -25.23 -53.11 11.37
N ARG A 3 -25.63 -52.08 12.11
CA ARG A 3 -25.75 -50.69 11.65
C ARG A 3 -24.34 -50.12 11.54
N ILE A 4 -24.13 -49.11 10.69
CA ILE A 4 -23.29 -47.89 10.85
C ILE A 4 -23.35 -47.19 9.48
N THR A 5 -24.36 -46.36 9.22
CA THR A 5 -24.39 -44.89 9.44
C THR A 5 -23.40 -44.16 8.52
N ALA A 6 -23.92 -43.66 7.39
CA ALA A 6 -23.24 -42.75 6.48
C ALA A 6 -23.13 -41.36 7.12
N PHE A 7 -21.91 -40.82 7.23
CA PHE A 7 -21.67 -39.42 7.54
C PHE A 7 -21.45 -38.66 6.22
N ALA A 8 -22.49 -37.95 5.77
CA ALA A 8 -22.33 -36.93 4.74
C ALA A 8 -21.82 -35.66 5.43
N VAL A 9 -20.52 -35.37 5.30
CA VAL A 9 -19.93 -34.10 5.74
C VAL A 9 -20.21 -33.06 4.66
N THR A 10 -21.24 -32.26 4.88
CA THR A 10 -21.54 -31.09 4.03
C THR A 10 -20.49 -30.03 4.29
N LEU A 11 -19.53 -29.88 3.38
CA LEU A 11 -18.53 -28.81 3.40
C LEU A 11 -19.23 -27.49 3.09
N LEU A 12 -19.66 -26.75 4.12
CA LEU A 12 -20.10 -25.36 4.00
C LEU A 12 -18.87 -24.49 3.68
N ILE A 13 -18.55 -24.35 2.39
CA ILE A 13 -17.58 -23.35 1.92
C ILE A 13 -18.27 -21.99 2.07
N GLY A 14 -18.10 -21.37 3.25
CA GLY A 14 -18.48 -19.98 3.46
C GLY A 14 -17.63 -19.10 2.56
N ALA A 15 -18.22 -18.63 1.45
CA ALA A 15 -17.62 -17.61 0.61
C ALA A 15 -17.53 -16.32 1.43
N ILE A 16 -16.36 -16.04 2.00
CA ILE A 16 -16.07 -14.75 2.62
C ILE A 16 -16.09 -13.75 1.47
N PRO A 17 -16.92 -12.68 1.51
CA PRO A 17 -16.88 -11.67 0.48
C PRO A 17 -15.48 -11.04 0.48
N ALA A 18 -14.76 -11.21 -0.63
CA ALA A 18 -13.55 -10.48 -0.88
C ALA A 18 -13.94 -8.99 -0.95
N ILE A 19 -13.57 -8.21 0.07
CA ILE A 19 -13.73 -6.76 0.04
C ILE A 19 -12.91 -6.27 -1.14
N ALA A 20 -13.58 -5.88 -2.23
CA ALA A 20 -12.91 -5.28 -3.37
C ALA A 20 -12.17 -4.03 -2.89
N ALA A 21 -10.88 -3.93 -3.20
CA ALA A 21 -10.07 -2.81 -2.76
C ALA A 21 -10.54 -1.52 -3.45
N THR A 22 -11.08 -0.60 -2.67
CA THR A 22 -11.62 0.67 -3.19
C THR A 22 -10.54 1.75 -3.17
N ALA A 23 -10.34 2.43 -4.31
CA ALA A 23 -9.44 3.57 -4.40
C ALA A 23 -9.81 4.68 -3.39
N MET A 24 -8.80 5.24 -2.72
CA MET A 24 -8.97 6.45 -1.93
C MET A 24 -9.33 7.62 -2.84
N THR A 25 -10.27 8.43 -2.37
CA THR A 25 -10.64 9.71 -2.98
C THR A 25 -9.57 10.77 -2.68
N GLY A 26 -9.57 11.86 -3.46
CA GLY A 26 -8.71 13.01 -3.18
C GLY A 26 -8.93 13.60 -1.79
N LYS A 27 -10.18 13.62 -1.31
CA LYS A 27 -10.51 14.09 0.04
C LYS A 27 -9.90 13.18 1.12
N GLU A 28 -9.99 11.87 0.95
CA GLU A 28 -9.38 10.91 1.88
C GLU A 28 -7.85 11.03 1.89
N LEU A 29 -7.21 11.15 0.71
CA LEU A 29 -5.76 11.36 0.61
C LEU A 29 -5.34 12.67 1.28
N THR A 30 -6.05 13.77 1.01
CA THR A 30 -5.75 15.08 1.62
C THR A 30 -5.94 15.03 3.13
N ALA A 31 -7.01 14.42 3.62
CA ALA A 31 -7.24 14.26 5.06
C ALA A 31 -6.13 13.43 5.72
N LEU A 32 -5.64 12.40 5.04
CA LEU A 32 -4.59 11.52 5.56
C LEU A 32 -3.21 12.19 5.61
N LEU A 33 -2.86 13.02 4.62
CA LEU A 33 -1.47 13.43 4.37
C LEU A 33 -1.19 14.93 4.62
N SER A 34 -2.20 15.80 4.61
CA SER A 34 -2.01 17.26 4.66
C SER A 34 -1.33 17.78 5.93
N ASN A 35 -1.45 17.06 7.05
CA ASN A 35 -0.79 17.40 8.31
C ASN A 35 0.57 16.70 8.49
N GLY A 36 1.07 16.07 7.44
CA GLY A 36 2.20 15.15 7.50
C GLY A 36 1.79 13.77 8.01
N LYS A 37 2.56 12.75 7.63
CA LYS A 37 2.26 11.36 7.99
C LYS A 37 3.50 10.47 7.94
N GLU A 38 3.69 9.65 8.97
CA GLU A 38 4.60 8.50 8.94
C GLU A 38 3.86 7.31 8.32
N LEU A 39 4.51 6.65 7.36
CA LEU A 39 4.02 5.44 6.71
C LEU A 39 5.03 4.33 6.89
N THR A 40 4.53 3.13 7.16
CA THR A 40 5.29 1.89 6.99
C THR A 40 5.14 1.42 5.55
N LEU A 41 6.26 1.08 4.92
CA LEU A 41 6.32 0.57 3.55
C LEU A 41 6.57 -0.95 3.57
N GLY A 42 5.85 -1.67 2.72
CA GLY A 42 5.95 -3.12 2.61
C GLY A 42 5.12 -3.85 3.67
N GLY A 43 5.52 -5.08 3.99
CA GLY A 43 4.75 -5.98 4.84
C GLY A 43 5.12 -7.45 4.61
N PRO A 44 4.46 -8.39 5.32
CA PRO A 44 4.72 -9.81 5.12
C PRO A 44 4.59 -10.19 3.63
N LYS A 45 5.63 -10.83 3.09
CA LYS A 45 5.73 -11.31 1.70
C LYS A 45 5.94 -10.23 0.61
N GLU A 46 6.16 -8.97 0.99
CA GLU A 46 6.43 -7.90 0.01
C GLU A 46 7.89 -7.88 -0.50
N GLY A 47 8.79 -8.60 0.16
CA GLY A 47 10.22 -8.66 -0.22
C GLY A 47 11.06 -7.48 0.27
N TYR A 48 10.44 -6.56 1.03
CA TYR A 48 11.08 -5.39 1.62
C TYR A 48 10.26 -4.85 2.80
N SER A 49 10.92 -4.02 3.62
CA SER A 49 10.29 -3.19 4.66
C SER A 49 10.90 -1.80 4.69
N GLY A 50 10.15 -0.79 5.10
CA GLY A 50 10.65 0.58 5.10
C GLY A 50 9.76 1.55 5.83
N THR A 51 10.19 2.81 5.83
CA THR A 51 9.42 3.94 6.36
C THR A 51 9.44 5.08 5.37
N LEU A 52 8.37 5.87 5.38
CA LEU A 52 8.27 7.13 4.63
C LEU A 52 7.58 8.18 5.49
N SER A 53 8.32 9.23 5.80
CA SER A 53 7.82 10.44 6.44
C SER A 53 7.38 11.42 5.36
N ILE A 54 6.07 11.63 5.25
CA ILE A 54 5.43 12.61 4.39
C ILE A 54 5.33 13.91 5.19
N SER A 55 5.91 15.00 4.68
CA SER A 55 5.87 16.32 5.32
C SER A 55 4.82 17.22 4.65
N LYS A 56 4.16 18.07 5.45
CA LYS A 56 3.12 19.01 4.98
C LYS A 56 3.60 20.04 3.95
N ASP A 57 4.90 20.23 3.83
CA ASP A 57 5.54 21.16 2.88
C ASP A 57 5.70 20.57 1.47
N GLY A 58 5.15 19.38 1.23
CA GLY A 58 5.29 18.69 -0.05
C GLY A 58 6.61 17.94 -0.21
N THR A 59 7.37 17.74 0.88
CA THR A 59 8.57 16.88 0.86
C THR A 59 8.31 15.52 1.51
N ALA A 60 9.11 14.52 1.14
CA ALA A 60 9.06 13.20 1.76
C ALA A 60 10.47 12.62 1.90
N LYS A 61 10.72 11.92 3.00
CA LYS A 61 12.00 11.25 3.30
C LYS A 61 11.77 9.91 3.98
N GLY A 62 12.63 8.95 3.73
CA GLY A 62 12.51 7.63 4.32
C GLY A 62 13.54 6.66 3.75
N GLN A 63 13.25 5.38 3.88
CA GLN A 63 14.10 4.33 3.34
C GLN A 63 13.33 3.02 3.15
N VAL A 64 13.83 2.19 2.25
CA VAL A 64 13.40 0.80 2.07
C VAL A 64 14.59 -0.11 2.26
N LYS A 65 14.46 -1.11 3.12
CA LYS A 65 15.37 -2.24 3.27
C LYS A 65 14.79 -3.45 2.55
N LEU A 66 15.53 -3.93 1.54
CA LEU A 66 15.20 -5.16 0.83
C LEU A 66 15.56 -6.38 1.71
N ASP A 67 14.94 -7.53 1.46
CA ASP A 67 15.29 -8.78 2.13
C ASP A 67 16.74 -9.21 1.89
N SER A 68 17.35 -8.75 0.80
CA SER A 68 18.79 -8.89 0.52
C SER A 68 19.70 -8.12 1.50
N GLY A 69 19.13 -7.27 2.36
CA GLY A 69 19.85 -6.42 3.31
C GLY A 69 20.16 -5.01 2.78
N ASN A 70 20.06 -4.78 1.48
CA ASN A 70 20.30 -3.48 0.86
C ASN A 70 19.30 -2.43 1.36
N VAL A 71 19.82 -1.26 1.74
CA VAL A 71 19.01 -0.10 2.17
C VAL A 71 19.05 0.96 1.08
N ILE A 72 17.87 1.39 0.65
CA ILE A 72 17.66 2.37 -0.40
C ILE A 72 17.00 3.59 0.24
N PRO A 73 17.67 4.76 0.30
CA PRO A 73 17.05 5.97 0.81
C PRO A 73 15.97 6.47 -0.15
N ILE A 74 14.91 7.02 0.42
CA ILE A 74 13.85 7.73 -0.30
C ILE A 74 13.95 9.19 0.08
N GLU A 75 14.03 10.05 -0.92
CA GLU A 75 13.89 11.49 -0.74
C GLU A 75 13.24 12.08 -1.97
N GLY A 76 12.33 13.04 -1.78
CA GLY A 76 11.82 13.83 -2.89
C GLY A 76 10.62 14.68 -2.51
N LYS A 77 9.79 14.95 -3.52
CA LYS A 77 8.61 15.80 -3.39
C LYS A 77 7.33 15.02 -3.68
N TRP A 78 6.22 15.49 -3.11
CA TRP A 78 4.89 14.95 -3.35
C TRP A 78 3.83 16.04 -3.40
N HIS A 79 2.70 15.72 -4.02
CA HIS A 79 1.45 16.48 -3.98
C HIS A 79 0.26 15.57 -4.26
N ILE A 80 -0.95 16.11 -4.17
CA ILE A 80 -2.19 15.40 -4.54
C ILE A 80 -2.77 16.05 -5.79
N ALA A 81 -3.00 15.24 -6.82
CA ALA A 81 -3.68 15.66 -8.05
C ALA A 81 -4.95 14.83 -8.24
N GLY A 82 -6.11 15.44 -8.01
CA GLY A 82 -7.39 14.72 -8.02
C GLY A 82 -7.44 13.65 -6.92
N ASN A 83 -7.58 12.38 -7.30
CA ASN A 83 -7.56 11.24 -6.39
C ASN A 83 -6.23 10.47 -6.39
N LYS A 84 -5.14 11.12 -6.81
CA LYS A 84 -3.82 10.48 -6.90
C LYS A 84 -2.81 11.15 -5.98
N PHE A 85 -1.95 10.32 -5.40
CA PHE A 85 -0.73 10.77 -4.74
C PHE A 85 0.38 10.85 -5.80
N CYS A 86 0.82 12.05 -6.14
CA CYS A 86 1.86 12.27 -7.14
C CYS A 86 3.18 12.55 -6.45
N ARG A 87 4.24 11.88 -6.87
CA ARG A 87 5.56 11.98 -6.26
C ARG A 87 6.69 12.02 -7.27
N THR A 88 7.76 12.72 -6.93
CA THR A 88 9.02 12.73 -7.68
C THR A 88 10.16 12.45 -6.73
N TRP A 89 10.74 11.26 -6.82
CA TRP A 89 11.87 10.83 -6.00
C TRP A 89 13.20 11.23 -6.64
N LYS A 90 14.19 11.54 -5.82
CA LYS A 90 15.55 11.89 -6.25
C LYS A 90 16.36 10.65 -6.70
N ALA A 91 16.03 9.48 -6.19
CA ALA A 91 16.76 8.24 -6.41
C ALA A 91 15.81 7.05 -6.62
N GLY A 92 16.38 5.91 -6.98
CA GLY A 92 15.65 4.67 -7.29
C GLY A 92 15.24 4.56 -8.76
N ARG A 93 14.45 3.54 -9.07
CA ARG A 93 14.08 3.17 -10.45
C ARG A 93 13.38 4.29 -11.23
N ASP A 94 12.56 5.06 -10.54
CA ASP A 94 11.72 6.12 -11.12
C ASP A 94 12.26 7.53 -10.78
N ALA A 95 13.56 7.65 -10.52
CA ALA A 95 14.19 8.91 -10.15
C ALA A 95 13.94 10.03 -11.19
N GLY A 96 13.63 11.23 -10.71
CA GLY A 96 13.38 12.42 -11.53
C GLY A 96 12.07 12.40 -12.31
N LYS A 97 11.28 11.33 -12.23
CA LYS A 97 9.98 11.20 -12.89
C LYS A 97 8.86 11.44 -11.90
N GLU A 98 7.83 12.16 -12.34
CA GLU A 98 6.59 12.26 -11.58
C GLU A 98 5.77 10.98 -11.79
N ILE A 99 5.48 10.30 -10.68
CA ILE A 99 4.64 9.11 -10.64
C ILE A 99 3.39 9.45 -9.84
N CYS A 100 2.24 9.38 -10.49
CA CYS A 100 0.93 9.54 -9.85
C CYS A 100 0.29 8.19 -9.56
N GLU A 101 0.05 7.96 -8.27
CA GLU A 101 -0.34 6.68 -7.70
C GLU A 101 -1.79 6.69 -7.27
N THR A 102 -2.45 5.55 -7.45
CA THR A 102 -3.76 5.27 -6.87
C THR A 102 -3.58 4.38 -5.66
N TRP A 103 -4.10 4.82 -4.51
CA TRP A 103 -4.00 4.08 -3.26
C TRP A 103 -5.31 3.34 -3.03
N ASN A 104 -5.30 2.02 -3.20
CA ASN A 104 -6.47 1.16 -3.04
C ASN A 104 -6.53 0.65 -1.60
N LYS A 105 -7.59 0.98 -0.87
CA LYS A 105 -7.79 0.57 0.53
C LYS A 105 -7.83 -0.96 0.62
N VAL A 106 -6.99 -1.54 1.47
CA VAL A 106 -6.94 -2.98 1.74
C VAL A 106 -7.13 -3.32 3.23
N GLY A 107 -7.37 -2.30 4.06
CA GLY A 107 -7.67 -2.42 5.48
C GLY A 107 -7.98 -1.03 6.07
N ALA A 108 -8.22 -0.96 7.37
CA ALA A 108 -8.52 0.32 8.04
C ALA A 108 -7.39 1.35 7.88
N ASN A 109 -6.13 0.90 7.98
CA ASN A 109 -4.95 1.74 7.91
C ASN A 109 -3.93 1.26 6.88
N ALA A 110 -4.39 0.69 5.76
CA ALA A 110 -3.49 0.19 4.74
C ALA A 110 -4.05 0.41 3.34
N ALA A 111 -3.16 0.75 2.42
CA ALA A 111 -3.47 0.90 1.01
C ALA A 111 -2.40 0.25 0.13
N ARG A 112 -2.87 -0.51 -0.86
CA ARG A 112 -2.06 -1.03 -1.96
C ARG A 112 -1.86 0.11 -2.97
N VAL A 113 -0.61 0.40 -3.30
CA VAL A 113 -0.22 1.53 -4.14
C VAL A 113 -0.04 1.07 -5.58
N MET A 114 -0.77 1.69 -6.51
CA MET A 114 -0.76 1.32 -7.93
C MET A 114 -0.36 2.50 -8.81
N SER A 115 0.35 2.25 -9.91
CA SER A 115 0.51 3.20 -11.01
C SER A 115 0.05 2.54 -12.32
N GLY A 116 -1.15 2.91 -12.78
CA GLY A 116 -1.85 2.13 -13.80
C GLY A 116 -2.12 0.71 -13.32
N SER A 117 -1.66 -0.29 -14.07
CA SER A 117 -1.73 -1.71 -13.69
C SER A 117 -0.54 -2.20 -12.86
N ARG A 118 0.49 -1.37 -12.65
CA ARG A 118 1.70 -1.76 -11.92
C ARG A 118 1.49 -1.60 -10.41
N ASP A 119 1.68 -2.69 -9.68
CA ASP A 119 1.78 -2.67 -8.21
C ASP A 119 3.13 -2.04 -7.79
N LEU A 120 3.05 -1.06 -6.90
CA LEU A 120 4.20 -0.36 -6.33
C LEU A 120 4.43 -0.72 -4.86
N GLY A 121 3.52 -1.50 -4.26
CA GLY A 121 3.66 -2.07 -2.93
C GLY A 121 2.58 -1.64 -1.94
N LEU A 122 2.83 -1.94 -0.67
CA LEU A 122 1.90 -1.68 0.43
C LEU A 122 2.36 -0.49 1.26
N ASN A 123 1.43 0.42 1.55
CA ASN A 123 1.60 1.46 2.57
C ASN A 123 0.64 1.17 3.73
N SER A 124 1.12 1.31 4.96
CA SER A 124 0.29 1.23 6.17
C SER A 124 0.64 2.31 7.20
N TRP A 125 -0.24 2.53 8.17
CA TRP A 125 -0.08 3.58 9.18
C TRP A 125 -0.85 3.36 10.49
#